data_AF-A0A7C1V067-F1
#
_entry.id   AF-A0A7C1V067-F1
#
_cell.length_a   1.000
_cell.length_b   1.000
_cell.length_c   1.000
_cell.angle_alpha   90.00
_cell.angle_beta   90.00
_cell.angle_gamma   90.00
#
_symmetry.space_group_name_H-M   'P 1'
#
loop_
_entity.id
_entity.type
_entity.pdbx_description
1 polymer ?
#
loop_
_entity_poly.entity_id
_entity_poly.type
_entity_poly.pdbx_seq_one_letter_code
_entity_poly.pdbx_strand_id
1 'polypeptide(L)' 'MVDCACRTNMPGVFAAGDVTTVPEKQIVVAAGEGAKAALGAYGYLLGPK' A
#
# COMPACT_ATOMS: atom_id res chain seq x y z
N MET A 1 -9.82 -4.25 -2.72
CA MET A 1 -8.72 -4.83 -3.52
C MET A 1 -7.68 -3.75 -3.75
N VAL A 2 -6.40 -4.12 -3.80
CA VAL A 2 -5.30 -3.19 -4.09
C VAL A 2 -4.48 -3.66 -5.27
N ASP A 3 -3.82 -2.74 -5.97
CA ASP A 3 -2.80 -3.06 -6.97
C ASP A 3 -1.44 -3.39 -6.32
N CYS A 4 -0.42 -3.69 -7.15
CA CYS A 4 0.93 -4.01 -6.67
C CYS A 4 1.60 -2.89 -5.85
N ALA A 5 1.14 -1.64 -6.04
CA ALA A 5 1.60 -0.45 -5.33
C ALA A 5 0.73 -0.11 -4.10
N CYS A 6 -0.13 -1.03 -3.67
CA CYS A 6 -1.03 -0.89 -2.53
C CYS A 6 -2.10 0.21 -2.69
N ARG A 7 -2.41 0.60 -3.93
CA ARG A 7 -3.46 1.60 -4.23
C ARG A 7 -4.82 0.95 -4.30
N THR A 8 -5.83 1.61 -3.73
CA THR A 8 -7.23 1.20 -3.90
C THR A 8 -7.83 1.79 -5.16
N ASN A 9 -9.13 1.56 -5.39
CA ASN A 9 -9.89 2.22 -6.44
C ASN A 9 -10.19 3.71 -6.14
N MET A 10 -9.97 4.17 -4.90
CA MET A 10 -10.16 5.57 -4.53
C MET A 10 -8.81 6.29 -4.52
N PRO A 11 -8.62 7.36 -5.32
CA PRO A 11 -7.37 8.12 -5.34
C PRO A 11 -7.00 8.66 -3.95
N GLY A 12 -5.72 8.52 -3.60
CA GLY A 12 -5.21 8.92 -2.29
C GLY A 12 -5.47 7.93 -1.15
N VAL A 13 -6.24 6.86 -1.38
CA VAL A 13 -6.49 5.81 -0.37
C VAL A 13 -5.66 4.57 -0.69
N PHE A 14 -4.86 4.15 0.29
CA PHE A 14 -3.97 3.00 0.24
C PHE A 14 -4.34 2.00 1.34
N ALA A 15 -4.03 0.72 1.13
CA ALA A 15 -4.19 -0.31 2.15
C ALA A 15 -3.02 -1.29 2.11
N ALA A 16 -2.62 -1.82 3.26
CA ALA A 16 -1.47 -2.71 3.41
C ALA A 16 -1.72 -3.78 4.47
N GLY A 17 -1.08 -4.94 4.31
CA GLY A 17 -1.14 -6.04 5.26
C GLY A 17 -2.43 -6.85 5.15
N ASP A 18 -2.82 -7.47 6.25
CA ASP A 18 -3.81 -8.55 6.22
C ASP A 18 -5.19 -8.14 5.68
N VAL A 19 -5.54 -6.86 5.77
CA VAL A 19 -6.77 -6.27 5.22
C VAL A 19 -6.83 -6.24 3.69
N THR A 20 -5.68 -6.46 3.02
CA THR A 20 -5.58 -6.40 1.56
C THR A 20 -5.74 -7.77 0.90
N THR A 21 -5.63 -7.76 -0.44
CA THR A 21 -5.61 -8.95 -1.29
C THR A 21 -4.26 -9.67 -1.34
N VAL A 22 -3.25 -9.27 -0.55
CA VAL A 22 -2.00 -10.02 -0.45
C VAL A 22 -2.28 -11.46 0.04
N PRO A 23 -1.70 -12.51 -0.56
CA PRO A 23 -2.01 -13.87 -0.15
C PRO A 23 -1.41 -14.20 1.23
N GLU A 24 -0.16 -13.81 1.47
CA GLU A 24 0.59 -14.17 2.67
C GLU A 24 0.29 -13.21 3.83
N LYS A 25 -0.19 -13.75 4.94
CA LYS A 25 -0.59 -13.00 6.15
C LYS A 25 0.47 -13.15 7.23
N GLN A 26 1.61 -12.47 7.03
CA GLN A 26 2.79 -12.56 7.89
C GLN A 26 3.31 -11.17 8.25
N ILE A 27 3.94 -11.04 9.41
CA ILE A 27 4.45 -9.75 9.93
C ILE A 27 5.36 -9.06 8.91
N VAL A 28 6.34 -9.78 8.36
CA VAL A 28 7.29 -9.20 7.39
C VAL A 28 6.63 -8.82 6.07
N VAL A 29 5.59 -9.55 5.66
CA VAL A 29 4.82 -9.24 4.45
C VAL A 29 4.01 -7.96 4.66
N ALA A 30 3.29 -7.86 5.76
CA ALA A 30 2.53 -6.67 6.12
C ALA A 30 3.44 -5.44 6.28
N ALA A 31 4.63 -5.60 6.85
CA ALA A 31 5.63 -4.53 6.95
C ALA A 31 6.10 -4.05 5.57
N GLY A 32 6.39 -4.98 4.65
CA GLY A 32 6.78 -4.65 3.27
C GLY A 32 5.67 -3.96 2.48
N GLU A 33 4.43 -4.42 2.61
CA GLU A 33 3.27 -3.72 2.05
C GLU A 33 3.07 -2.33 2.65
N GLY A 34 3.25 -2.19 3.97
CA GLY A 34 3.17 -0.91 4.67
C GLY A 34 4.18 0.09 4.14
N ALA A 35 5.41 -0.34 3.87
CA ALA A 35 6.44 0.50 3.27
C ALA A 35 6.03 1.00 1.87
N LYS A 36 5.50 0.12 1.00
CA LYS A 36 5.01 0.49 -0.33
C LYS A 36 3.85 1.50 -0.24
N ALA A 37 2.85 1.22 0.60
CA ALA A 37 1.70 2.10 0.78
C ALA A 37 2.10 3.48 1.31
N ALA A 38 3.02 3.54 2.28
CA ALA A 38 3.51 4.79 2.84
C ALA A 38 4.26 5.64 1.80
N LEU A 39 5.16 5.03 1.02
CA LEU A 39 5.86 5.73 -0.06
C LEU A 39 4.90 6.21 -1.16
N GLY A 40 3.90 5.40 -1.50
CA GLY A 40 2.84 5.76 -2.44
C GLY A 40 2.00 6.94 -1.97
N ALA A 41 1.59 6.94 -0.69
CA ALA A 41 0.84 8.03 -0.08
C ALA A 41 1.66 9.33 0.00
N TYR A 42 2.95 9.23 0.35
CA TYR A 42 3.86 10.37 0.31
C TYR A 42 3.94 10.99 -1.09
N GLY A 43 4.13 10.16 -2.13
CA GLY A 43 4.16 10.61 -3.52
C GLY A 43 2.84 11.21 -3.99
N TYR A 44 1.70 10.72 -3.49
CA TYR A 44 0.38 11.29 -3.79
C TYR A 44 0.21 12.71 -3.22
N LEU A 45 0.69 12.95 -1.99
CA LEU A 45 0.54 14.24 -1.31
C LEU A 45 1.48 15.32 -1.86
N LEU A 46 2.70 14.96 -2.21
CA LEU A 46 3.78 15.92 -2.50
C LEU A 46 4.20 15.95 -3.97
N GLY A 47 3.73 15.00 -4.78
CA GLY A 47 4.20 14.79 -6.14
C GLY A 47 5.52 13.98 -6.19
N PRO A 48 5.87 13.42 -7.36
CA PRO A 48 7.17 12.78 -7.54
C PRO A 48 8.29 13.81 -7.38
N LYS A 49 9.41 13.40 -6.78
CA LYS A 49 10.69 14.10 -7.00
C LYS A 49 11.15 13.91 -8.44
#